data_AF-A0A392S1V4-F1
#
_entry.id   AF-A0A392S1V4-F1
#
_cell.length_a   1.000
_cell.length_b   1.000
_cell.length_c   1.000
_cell.angle_alpha   90.00
_cell.angle_beta   90.00
_cell.angle_gamma   90.00
#
_symmetry.space_group_name_H-M   'P 1'
#
loop_
_entity.id
_entity.type
_entity.pdbx_description
1 polymer ?
#
loop_
_entity_poly.entity_id
_entity_poly.type
_entity_poly.pdbx_seq_one_letter_code
_entity_poly.pdbx_strand_id
1 'polypeptide(L)' 'MNRAAMEWLFMLYHEFHLGKRLPVYDGCSSLYTVGPLPFISKEFIFTLGARRRRDREFKVVITLAARADLHDWSLFL' A
#
# COMPACT_ATOMS: atom_id res chain seq x y z
N MET A 1 7.61 -11.97 -2.79
CA MET A 1 6.17 -12.27 -3.04
C MET A 1 5.27 -11.12 -2.59
N ASN A 2 5.56 -10.47 -1.46
CA ASN A 2 4.76 -9.35 -0.95
C ASN A 2 4.70 -8.17 -1.94
N ARG A 3 5.80 -7.85 -2.63
CA ARG A 3 5.82 -6.76 -3.62
C ARG A 3 4.84 -6.96 -4.77
N ALA A 4 4.78 -8.16 -5.36
CA ALA A 4 3.84 -8.48 -6.43
C ALA A 4 2.38 -8.41 -5.97
N ALA A 5 2.10 -8.85 -4.73
CA ALA A 5 0.77 -8.71 -4.14
C ALA A 5 0.39 -7.24 -3.92
N MET A 6 1.32 -6.41 -3.43
CA MET A 6 1.10 -4.98 -3.25
C MET A 6 0.94 -4.23 -4.59
N GLU A 7 1.71 -4.57 -5.62
CA GLU A 7 1.54 -4.05 -6.98
C GLU A 7 0.13 -4.38 -7.52
N TRP A 8 -0.33 -5.61 -7.33
CA TRP A 8 -1.68 -6.02 -7.71
C TRP A 8 -2.77 -5.28 -6.92
N LEU A 9 -2.59 -5.13 -5.60
CA LEU A 9 -3.49 -4.34 -4.75
C LEU A 9 -3.59 -2.91 -5.26
N PHE A 10 -2.47 -2.26 -5.55
CA PHE A 10 -2.49 -0.89 -6.07
C PHE A 10 -3.19 -0.82 -7.42
N MET A 11 -2.88 -1.74 -8.35
CA MET A 11 -3.55 -1.78 -9.65
C MET A 11 -5.08 -1.92 -9.53
N LEU A 12 -5.57 -2.76 -8.62
CA LEU A 12 -7.01 -2.98 -8.41
C LEU A 12 -7.72 -1.82 -7.71
N TYR A 13 -7.07 -1.20 -6.73
CA TYR A 13 -7.75 -0.34 -5.76
C TYR A 13 -7.28 1.12 -5.76
N HIS A 14 -6.36 1.50 -6.67
CA HIS A 14 -5.79 2.84 -6.79
C HIS A 14 -6.87 3.93 -6.87
N GLU A 15 -7.83 3.79 -7.78
CA GLU A 15 -8.80 4.86 -8.05
C GLU A 15 -9.86 5.00 -6.96
N PHE A 16 -10.37 3.89 -6.45
CA PHE A 16 -11.55 3.89 -5.58
C PHE A 16 -11.21 3.92 -4.09
N HIS A 17 -10.13 3.26 -3.68
CA HIS A 17 -9.87 3.03 -2.24
C HIS A 17 -8.64 3.77 -1.78
N LEU A 18 -7.60 3.84 -2.62
CA LEU A 18 -6.35 4.50 -2.26
C LEU A 18 -6.38 6.00 -2.56
N GLY A 19 -7.50 6.55 -3.01
CA GLY A 19 -7.67 8.00 -3.23
C GLY A 19 -6.70 8.56 -4.28
N LYS A 20 -6.33 7.75 -5.28
CA LYS A 20 -5.34 8.10 -6.32
C LYS A 20 -3.98 8.53 -5.76
N ARG A 21 -3.63 8.03 -4.56
CA ARG A 21 -2.31 8.23 -3.96
C ARG A 21 -1.31 7.31 -4.65
N LEU A 22 -0.06 7.76 -4.69
CA LEU A 22 1.09 6.97 -5.15
C LEU A 22 1.86 6.46 -3.93
N PRO A 23 1.44 5.31 -3.34
CA PRO A 23 2.12 4.78 -2.18
C PRO A 23 3.48 4.17 -2.54
N VAL A 24 4.45 4.30 -1.63
CA VAL A 24 5.74 3.62 -1.69
C VAL A 24 5.74 2.51 -0.65
N TYR A 25 5.91 1.27 -1.11
CA TYR A 25 6.01 0.09 -0.26
C TYR A 25 7.48 -0.33 -0.11
N ASP A 26 7.92 -0.52 1.14
CA ASP A 26 9.31 -0.87 1.48
C ASP A 26 9.67 -2.34 1.19
N GLY A 27 8.69 -3.19 0.87
CA GLY A 27 8.87 -4.62 0.64
C GLY A 27 8.60 -5.51 1.87
N CYS A 28 8.33 -4.90 3.03
CA CYS A 28 8.06 -5.60 4.28
C CYS A 28 6.64 -5.27 4.80
N SER A 29 6.49 -4.28 5.67
CA SER A 29 5.21 -3.94 6.31
C SER A 29 4.88 -2.45 6.22
N SER A 30 5.79 -1.61 5.72
CA SER A 30 5.60 -0.16 5.74
C SER A 30 5.15 0.35 4.39
N LEU A 31 4.10 1.16 4.41
CA LEU A 31 3.52 1.82 3.25
C LEU A 31 3.51 3.33 3.49
N TYR A 32 4.18 4.07 2.63
CA TYR A 32 4.30 5.53 2.75
C TYR A 32 3.45 6.19 1.68
N THR A 33 2.74 7.27 2.03
CA THR A 33 1.88 8.01 1.11
C THR A 33 2.10 9.50 1.26
N VAL A 34 2.03 10.24 0.14
CA VAL A 34 1.99 11.70 0.16
C VAL A 34 0.55 12.11 0.49
N GLY A 35 0.33 12.45 1.76
CA GLY A 35 -0.99 12.77 2.31
C GLY A 35 -1.78 11.55 2.75
N PRO A 36 -2.85 11.74 3.53
CA PRO A 36 -3.61 10.65 4.12
C PRO A 36 -4.37 9.85 3.05
N LEU A 37 -4.44 8.54 3.28
CA LEU A 37 -5.43 7.67 2.63
C LEU A 37 -6.84 8.02 3.14
N PRO A 38 -7.90 7.78 2.35
CA PRO A 38 -9.27 8.08 2.75
C PRO A 38 -9.83 7.03 3.74
N PHE A 39 -8.98 6.45 4.59
CA PHE A 39 -9.33 5.48 5.63
C PHE A 39 -8.22 5.42 6.69
N ILE A 40 -8.58 5.06 7.93
CA ILE A 40 -7.61 4.78 9.01
C ILE A 40 -7.16 3.32 8.98
N SER A 41 -8.09 2.38 8.78
CA SER A 41 -7.80 0.97 8.59
C SER A 41 -8.73 0.40 7.52
N LYS A 42 -8.21 -0.47 6.65
CA LYS A 42 -9.00 -1.15 5.63
C LYS A 42 -8.39 -2.51 5.29
N GLU A 43 -9.27 -3.49 5.15
CA GLU A 43 -8.93 -4.84 4.70
C GLU A 43 -9.18 -4.97 3.20
N PHE A 44 -8.26 -5.64 2.52
CA PHE A 44 -8.31 -5.97 1.10
C PHE A 44 -8.13 -7.48 0.95
N ILE A 45 -9.05 -8.11 0.22
CA ILE A 45 -8.97 -9.52 -0.13
C ILE A 45 -8.95 -9.61 -1.65
N PHE A 46 -7.91 -10.21 -2.22
CA PHE A 46 -7.77 -10.36 -3.66
C PHE A 46 -6.97 -11.62 -4.00
N THR A 47 -7.22 -12.15 -5.19
CA THR A 47 -6.52 -13.31 -5.71
C THR A 47 -5.43 -12.87 -6.67
N LEU A 48 -4.18 -13.28 -6.41
CA LEU A 48 -3.09 -13.08 -7.36
C LEU A 48 -3.03 -14.28 -8.31
N GLY A 49 -3.57 -14.11 -9.51
CA GLY A 49 -3.48 -15.10 -10.57
C GLY A 49 -2.17 -14.99 -11.32
N ALA A 50 -1.30 -16.00 -11.21
CA ALA A 50 -0.12 -16.11 -12.06
C ALA A 50 -0.41 -17.14 -13.15
N ARG A 51 -0.13 -16.79 -14.42
CA ARG A 51 -0.40 -17.57 -15.64
C ARG A 51 0.11 -19.03 -15.63
N ARG A 52 0.89 -19.45 -14.62
CA ARG A 52 1.42 -20.81 -14.39
C ARG A 52 1.48 -21.27 -12.91
N ARG A 53 1.00 -20.49 -11.93
CA ARG A 53 0.99 -20.90 -10.50
C ARG A 53 -0.41 -20.76 -9.95
N ARG A 54 -0.78 -21.70 -9.05
CA ARG A 54 -2.08 -21.71 -8.35
C ARG A 54 -2.46 -20.31 -7.90
N ASP A 55 -3.69 -19.93 -8.23
CA ASP A 55 -4.37 -18.77 -7.66
C ASP A 55 -4.21 -18.82 -6.13
N ARG A 56 -3.68 -17.73 -5.58
CA ARG A 56 -3.50 -17.58 -4.14
C ARG A 56 -4.26 -16.35 -3.70
N GLU A 57 -5.12 -16.54 -2.71
CA GLU A 57 -5.79 -15.45 -2.03
C GLU A 57 -4.80 -14.74 -1.10
N PHE A 58 -4.86 -13.41 -1.13
CA PHE A 58 -4.12 -12.52 -0.25
C PHE A 58 -5.12 -11.70 0.55
N LYS A 59 -4.93 -11.68 1.86
CA LYS A 59 -5.58 -10.77 2.78
C LYS A 59 -4.55 -9.76 3.26
N VAL A 60 -4.77 -8.49 2.94
CA VAL A 60 -3.89 -7.38 3.31
C VAL A 60 -4.68 -6.37 4.13
N VAL A 61 -4.15 -5.99 5.29
CA VAL A 61 -4.71 -4.92 6.11
C VAL A 61 -3.77 -3.74 6.06
N ILE A 62 -4.28 -2.59 5.64
CA ILE A 62 -3.54 -1.32 5.69
C ILE A 62 -4.12 -0.51 6.84
N THR A 63 -3.29 -0.18 7.82
CA THR A 63 -3.66 0.63 8.99
C THR A 63 -2.70 1.80 9.13
N LEU A 64 -3.23 2.99 9.44
CA LEU A 64 -2.45 4.17 9.75
C LEU A 64 -1.62 3.91 11.01
N ALA A 65 -0.30 3.78 10.82
CA ALA A 65 0.64 3.56 11.92
C ALA A 65 1.09 4.88 12.55
N ALA A 66 1.39 5.89 11.73
CA ALA A 66 1.84 7.20 12.16
C ALA A 66 1.59 8.25 11.06
N ARG A 67 1.58 9.53 11.45
CA ARG A 67 1.69 10.66 10.52
C ARG A 67 3.15 11.12 10.58
N ALA A 68 3.85 11.06 9.46
CA ALA A 68 5.18 11.62 9.37
C ALA A 68 5.04 13.13 9.09
N ASP A 69 5.41 13.98 10.06
CA ASP A 69 5.58 15.41 9.83
C ASP A 69 6.95 15.63 9.20
N LEU A 70 6.97 15.85 7.88
CA LEU A 70 8.14 16.31 7.14
C LEU A 70 8.31 17.84 7.37
N HIS A 71 8.59 18.24 8.61
CA HIS A 71 8.77 19.65 8.99
C HIS A 71 10.18 20.01 9.45
N ASP A 72 11.18 19.13 9.27
CA ASP A 72 12.57 19.42 9.63
C ASP A 72 13.46 19.48 8.38
N TRP A 73 13.44 20.63 7.72
CA TRP A 73 14.29 20.94 6.56
C TRP A 73 15.71 21.36 6.97
N SER A 74 16.08 21.21 8.25
CA SER A 74 17.38 21.62 8.77
C SER A 74 18.49 20.56 8.64
N LEU A 75 18.16 19.34 8.21
CA LEU A 75 19.07 18.18 8.26
C LEU A 75 19.68 17.75 6.92
N PHE A 76 19.54 18.56 5.86
CA PHE A 76 20.10 18.27 4.53
C PHE A 76 21.02 19.36 3.96
N LEU A 77 21.53 20.28 4.79
CA LEU A 77 22.58 21.25 4.43
C LEU A 77 23.85 21.01 5.25
#